data_AF-A0A917A6I0-F1
#
_entry.id   AF-A0A917A6I0-F1
#
_cell.length_a   1.000
_cell.length_b   1.000
_cell.length_c   1.000
_cell.angle_alpha   90.00
_cell.angle_beta   90.00
_cell.angle_gamma   90.00
#
_symmetry.space_group_name_H-M   'P 1'
#
loop_
_entity.id
_entity.type
_entity.pdbx_description
1 polymer ?
#
loop_
_entity_poly.entity_id
_entity_poly.type
_entity_poly.pdbx_seq_one_letter_code
_entity_poly.pdbx_strand_id
1 'polypeptide(L)'
;MRHAQTYAPLMAPMLAAAALAAPAQACDAPLYDPKWRDGPIRVAADCSFTDADEFPGQTISASRAQAIGNGLLGQVVTVYQACGIYQTLMVVDCNTTETLMIEAPEGNPPVSFGGSNNREIKDLYAPRGKLQLRKTDTVPRLQSRAASHGYETTTDVAGRIAQMKSRNRYNPFCGCALFHPDSAGAERAKTNATGRPVKKG
;
A
#
# COMPACT_ATOMS: atom_id res chain seq x y z
N MET A 1 -18.91 -39.65 -69.30
CA MET A 1 -19.96 -40.62 -68.94
C MET A 1 -19.69 -41.10 -67.53
N ARG A 2 -20.70 -41.04 -66.64
CA ARG A 2 -20.97 -41.94 -65.48
C ARG A 2 -19.83 -42.13 -64.44
N HIS A 3 -19.98 -41.96 -63.13
CA HIS A 3 -21.12 -42.00 -62.22
C HIS A 3 -20.82 -41.15 -60.97
N ALA A 4 -21.82 -40.42 -60.48
CA ALA A 4 -21.83 -39.82 -59.16
C ALA A 4 -22.13 -40.90 -58.11
N GLN A 5 -21.29 -41.00 -57.07
CA GLN A 5 -21.57 -41.82 -55.88
C GLN A 5 -21.94 -40.89 -54.72
N THR A 6 -23.24 -40.90 -54.41
CA THR A 6 -23.86 -40.22 -53.29
C THR A 6 -23.64 -41.06 -52.02
N TYR A 7 -22.84 -40.57 -51.08
CA TYR A 7 -22.69 -41.19 -49.76
C TYR A 7 -23.61 -40.50 -48.75
N ALA A 8 -24.54 -41.26 -48.19
CA ALA A 8 -25.40 -40.82 -47.09
C ALA A 8 -24.63 -40.96 -45.76
N PRO A 9 -24.59 -39.93 -44.90
CA PRO A 9 -23.99 -40.07 -43.58
C PRO A 9 -24.94 -40.80 -42.62
N LEU A 10 -24.44 -41.87 -42.01
CA LEU A 10 -25.03 -42.54 -40.85
C LEU A 10 -24.96 -41.59 -39.63
N MET A 11 -26.11 -41.09 -39.18
CA MET A 11 -26.24 -40.39 -37.91
C MET A 11 -26.13 -41.40 -36.75
N ALA A 12 -25.03 -41.32 -36.00
CA ALA A 12 -24.90 -41.99 -34.71
C ALA A 12 -25.61 -41.15 -33.63
N PRO A 13 -26.43 -41.76 -32.74
CA PRO A 13 -27.00 -41.05 -31.60
C PRO A 13 -25.91 -40.83 -30.55
N MET A 14 -25.49 -39.57 -30.37
CA MET A 14 -24.73 -39.15 -29.19
C MET A 14 -25.64 -39.24 -27.96
N LEU A 15 -25.45 -40.27 -27.13
CA LEU A 15 -25.94 -40.28 -25.77
C LEU A 15 -25.25 -39.17 -24.99
N ALA A 16 -25.97 -38.08 -24.72
CA ALA A 16 -25.54 -37.04 -23.79
C ALA A 16 -25.60 -37.60 -22.36
N ALA A 17 -24.46 -38.03 -21.82
CA ALA A 17 -24.31 -38.32 -20.41
C ALA A 17 -24.40 -37.00 -19.63
N ALA A 18 -25.53 -36.76 -18.96
CA ALA A 18 -25.68 -35.66 -18.02
C ALA A 18 -24.76 -35.91 -16.81
N ALA A 19 -23.57 -35.31 -16.83
CA ALA A 19 -22.69 -35.25 -15.68
C ALA A 19 -23.38 -34.40 -14.60
N LEU A 20 -23.96 -35.06 -13.60
CA LEU A 20 -24.39 -34.42 -12.36
C LEU A 20 -23.14 -33.92 -11.64
N ALA A 21 -22.74 -32.68 -11.92
CA ALA A 21 -21.73 -31.99 -11.14
C ALA A 21 -22.28 -31.87 -9.70
N ALA A 22 -21.66 -32.60 -8.78
CA ALA A 22 -21.93 -32.39 -7.36
C ALA A 22 -21.72 -30.89 -7.05
N PRO A 23 -22.60 -30.26 -6.24
CA PRO A 23 -22.39 -28.87 -5.86
C PRO A 23 -21.03 -28.80 -5.19
N ALA A 24 -20.10 -28.08 -5.83
CA ALA A 24 -18.86 -27.69 -5.19
C ALA A 24 -19.27 -26.82 -4.00
N GLN A 25 -19.37 -27.42 -2.82
CA GLN A 25 -19.41 -26.67 -1.58
C GLN A 25 -18.07 -25.97 -1.53
N ALA A 26 -18.06 -24.70 -1.93
CA ALA A 26 -16.96 -23.81 -1.72
C ALA A 26 -16.66 -23.86 -0.23
N CYS A 27 -15.58 -24.56 0.12
CA CYS A 27 -14.99 -24.56 1.44
C CYS A 27 -14.37 -23.19 1.69
N ASP A 28 -15.18 -22.14 1.68
CA ASP A 28 -14.76 -20.85 2.20
C ASP A 28 -14.74 -21.02 3.71
N ALA A 29 -13.58 -21.44 4.23
CA ALA A 29 -13.30 -21.43 5.65
C ALA A 29 -13.70 -20.02 6.15
N PRO A 30 -14.55 -19.90 7.18
CA PRO A 30 -14.94 -18.60 7.69
C PRO A 30 -13.67 -17.85 8.05
N LEU A 31 -13.39 -16.76 7.33
CA LEU A 31 -12.33 -15.82 7.67
C LEU A 31 -12.63 -15.35 9.08
N TYR A 32 -11.84 -15.84 10.03
CA TYR A 32 -11.90 -15.38 11.41
C TYR A 32 -11.49 -13.92 11.42
N ASP A 33 -12.48 -13.03 11.48
CA ASP A 33 -12.31 -11.58 11.66
C ASP A 33 -12.51 -11.27 13.15
N PRO A 34 -11.43 -11.27 13.96
CA PRO A 34 -11.52 -10.94 15.37
C PRO A 34 -11.93 -9.47 15.52
N LYS A 35 -13.24 -9.21 15.68
CA LYS A 35 -13.81 -7.86 15.89
C LYS A 35 -13.16 -7.08 17.04
N TRP A 36 -12.53 -7.76 18.00
CA TRP A 36 -11.81 -7.16 19.12
C TRP A 36 -10.47 -6.52 18.73
N ARG A 37 -9.88 -6.90 17.59
CA ARG A 37 -8.69 -6.26 17.00
C ARG A 37 -9.02 -5.12 16.04
N ASP A 38 -10.28 -5.00 15.65
CA ASP A 38 -10.72 -4.07 14.62
C ASP A 38 -11.04 -2.69 15.21
N GLY A 39 -9.99 -2.02 15.71
CA GLY A 39 -10.05 -0.65 16.24
C GLY A 39 -9.94 0.41 15.14
N PRO A 40 -10.36 1.66 15.40
CA PRO A 40 -10.06 2.78 14.51
C PRO A 40 -8.58 3.18 14.61
N ILE A 41 -8.06 3.75 13.52
CA ILE A 41 -6.72 4.35 13.53
C ILE A 41 -6.56 5.37 14.66
N ARG A 42 -5.41 5.34 15.32
CA ARG A 42 -5.04 6.31 16.35
C ARG A 42 -3.98 7.24 15.78
N VAL A 43 -4.27 8.53 15.73
CA VAL A 43 -3.36 9.56 15.20
C VAL A 43 -2.91 10.47 16.34
N ALA A 44 -1.61 10.66 16.48
CA ALA A 44 -1.02 11.55 17.48
C ALA A 44 -0.83 12.98 16.95
N ALA A 45 -0.52 13.92 17.85
CA ALA A 45 -0.33 15.33 17.51
C ALA A 45 0.89 15.61 16.60
N ASP A 46 1.87 14.70 16.56
CA ASP A 46 3.04 14.76 15.67
C ASP A 46 2.81 14.03 14.32
N CYS A 47 1.55 13.72 14.03
CA CYS A 47 1.07 12.98 12.86
C CYS A 47 1.54 11.53 12.76
N SER A 48 2.23 10.98 13.77
CA SER A 48 2.40 9.53 13.87
C SER A 48 1.04 8.84 14.04
N PHE A 49 0.95 7.58 13.60
CA PHE A 49 -0.28 6.81 13.77
C PHE A 49 -0.02 5.34 14.04
N THR A 50 -1.00 4.68 14.68
CA THR A 50 -1.05 3.23 14.91
C THR A 50 -2.42 2.69 14.54
N ASP A 51 -2.54 1.36 14.47
CA ASP A 51 -3.80 0.65 14.30
C ASP A 51 -4.50 1.00 12.97
N ALA A 52 -3.73 1.28 11.92
CA ALA A 52 -4.23 1.53 10.56
C ALA A 52 -4.45 0.22 9.78
N ASP A 53 -4.85 -0.84 10.47
CA ASP A 53 -4.77 -2.23 10.01
C ASP A 53 -5.75 -2.52 8.87
N GLU A 54 -5.34 -3.26 7.83
CA GLU A 54 -6.24 -3.61 6.72
C GLU A 54 -6.90 -4.98 6.94
N PHE A 55 -6.11 -5.95 7.43
CA PHE A 55 -6.49 -7.34 7.61
C PHE A 55 -6.14 -7.88 9.00
N PRO A 56 -6.83 -8.94 9.49
CA PRO A 56 -6.45 -9.61 10.72
C PRO A 56 -4.98 -10.07 10.70
N GLY A 57 -4.22 -9.74 11.75
CA GLY A 57 -2.81 -10.12 11.88
C GLY A 57 -1.82 -9.20 11.16
N GLN A 58 -2.31 -8.17 10.48
CA GLN A 58 -1.49 -7.04 10.01
C GLN A 58 -1.56 -5.90 11.02
N THR A 59 -0.44 -5.19 11.20
CA THR A 59 -0.42 -3.91 11.91
C THR A 59 0.22 -2.84 11.06
N ILE A 60 -0.48 -1.74 10.80
CA ILE A 60 0.07 -0.59 10.06
C ILE A 60 0.24 0.60 11.01
N SER A 61 1.44 1.14 11.06
CA SER A 61 1.78 2.33 11.85
C SER A 61 2.70 3.25 11.06
N ALA A 62 2.88 4.48 11.54
CA ALA A 62 3.88 5.39 10.99
C ALA A 62 4.63 6.14 12.09
N SER A 63 5.90 6.41 11.83
CA SER A 63 6.74 7.27 12.68
C SER A 63 6.18 8.69 12.76
N ARG A 64 6.71 9.55 13.62
CA ARG A 64 6.43 11.00 13.53
C ARG A 64 6.76 11.57 12.14
N ALA A 65 6.01 12.57 11.70
CA ALA A 65 6.35 13.33 10.49
C ALA A 65 7.61 14.19 10.73
N GLN A 66 8.47 14.31 9.72
CA GLN A 66 9.71 15.09 9.82
C GLN A 66 9.92 15.94 8.57
N ALA A 67 10.31 17.21 8.76
CA ALA A 67 10.68 18.06 7.64
C ALA A 67 12.02 17.63 7.03
N ILE A 68 12.04 17.47 5.70
CA ILE A 68 13.25 17.17 4.92
C ILE A 68 13.85 18.49 4.39
N GLY A 69 13.01 19.40 3.89
CA GLY A 69 13.39 20.67 3.29
C GLY A 69 12.58 20.98 2.04
N ASN A 70 12.54 22.25 1.61
CA ASN A 70 11.81 22.68 0.40
C ASN A 70 10.30 22.30 0.38
N GLY A 71 9.65 22.33 1.55
CA GLY A 71 8.25 21.91 1.68
C GLY A 71 8.03 20.39 1.73
N LEU A 72 9.10 19.59 1.59
CA LEU A 72 9.03 18.13 1.70
C LEU A 72 9.01 17.66 3.15
N LEU A 73 8.11 16.74 3.42
CA LEU A 73 8.02 15.98 4.66
C LEU A 73 8.28 14.50 4.40
N GLY A 74 8.86 13.81 5.37
CA GLY A 74 9.07 12.37 5.36
C GLY A 74 8.45 11.69 6.58
N GLN A 75 7.92 10.49 6.37
CA GLN A 75 7.39 9.62 7.41
C GLN A 75 7.66 8.16 7.05
N VAL A 76 8.06 7.34 8.03
CA VAL A 76 8.25 5.90 7.81
C VAL A 76 6.95 5.19 8.14
N VAL A 77 6.30 4.61 7.13
CA VAL A 77 5.14 3.73 7.30
C VAL A 77 5.65 2.31 7.48
N THR A 78 5.26 1.65 8.57
CA THR A 78 5.64 0.27 8.90
C THR A 78 4.42 -0.61 8.86
N VAL A 79 4.49 -1.66 8.04
CA VAL A 79 3.52 -2.74 7.98
C VAL A 79 4.15 -3.97 8.61
N TYR A 80 3.58 -4.46 9.68
CA TYR A 80 3.88 -5.78 10.23
C TYR A 80 2.84 -6.75 9.69
N GLN A 81 3.26 -7.78 8.95
CA GLN A 81 2.35 -8.81 8.43
C GLN A 81 3.08 -10.14 8.28
N ALA A 82 2.40 -11.27 8.55
CA ALA A 82 2.92 -12.62 8.29
C ALA A 82 4.39 -12.83 8.75
N CYS A 83 4.72 -12.35 9.96
CA CYS A 83 6.05 -12.40 10.58
C CYS A 83 7.14 -11.56 9.91
N GLY A 84 6.81 -10.68 8.96
CA GLY A 84 7.73 -9.73 8.33
C GLY A 84 7.45 -8.29 8.74
N ILE A 85 8.50 -7.47 8.74
CA ILE A 85 8.44 -6.01 8.85
C ILE A 85 8.67 -5.42 7.47
N TYR A 86 7.73 -4.61 6.98
CA TYR A 86 7.81 -3.93 5.69
C TYR A 86 7.72 -2.43 5.91
N GLN A 87 8.81 -1.71 5.64
CA GLN A 87 8.88 -0.27 5.81
C GLN A 87 8.89 0.45 4.47
N THR A 88 8.16 1.56 4.41
CA THR A 88 8.06 2.44 3.25
C THR A 88 8.34 3.87 3.71
N LEU A 89 9.16 4.60 2.95
CA LEU A 89 9.27 6.04 3.11
C LEU A 89 8.11 6.71 2.39
N MET A 90 7.21 7.32 3.14
CA MET A 90 6.22 8.25 2.58
C MET A 90 6.82 9.66 2.59
N VAL A 91 6.82 10.30 1.41
CA VAL A 91 7.23 11.68 1.20
C VAL A 91 6.03 12.48 0.72
N VAL A 92 5.86 13.68 1.25
CA VAL A 92 4.79 14.60 0.88
C VAL A 92 5.39 15.96 0.58
N ASP A 93 5.05 16.54 -0.57
CA ASP A 93 5.34 17.94 -0.89
C ASP A 93 4.15 18.80 -0.48
N CYS A 94 4.32 19.60 0.56
CA CYS A 94 3.26 20.44 1.08
C CYS A 94 2.91 21.61 0.15
N ASN A 95 3.80 22.01 -0.76
CA ASN A 95 3.55 23.10 -1.69
C ASN A 95 2.76 22.62 -2.91
N THR A 96 3.15 21.48 -3.49
CA THR A 96 2.53 20.95 -4.72
C THR A 96 1.42 19.95 -4.46
N THR A 97 1.26 19.48 -3.22
CA THR A 97 0.37 18.39 -2.81
C THR A 97 0.72 17.03 -3.45
N GLU A 98 1.93 16.88 -3.97
CA GLU A 98 2.42 15.62 -4.49
C GLU A 98 2.82 14.67 -3.34
N THR A 99 2.68 13.37 -3.60
CA THR A 99 3.03 12.31 -2.67
C THR A 99 3.89 11.26 -3.35
N LEU A 100 4.79 10.64 -2.60
CA LEU A 100 5.64 9.56 -3.06
C LEU A 100 5.81 8.54 -1.94
N MET A 101 5.68 7.27 -2.26
CA MET A 101 6.10 6.16 -1.42
C MET A 101 7.29 5.46 -2.06
N ILE A 102 8.32 5.16 -1.27
CA ILE A 102 9.52 4.42 -1.67
C ILE A 102 9.64 3.22 -0.75
N GLU A 103 9.54 2.02 -1.29
CA GLU A 103 9.65 0.81 -0.49
C GLU A 103 11.11 0.56 -0.10
N ALA A 104 11.35 0.16 1.15
CA ALA A 104 12.66 -0.33 1.53
C ALA A 104 12.97 -1.60 0.71
N PRO A 105 14.21 -1.80 0.25
CA PRO A 105 14.59 -3.02 -0.43
C PRO A 105 14.49 -4.23 0.52
N GLU A 106 14.40 -5.42 -0.04
CA GLU A 106 14.56 -6.65 0.75
C GLU A 106 15.95 -6.67 1.39
N GLY A 107 15.97 -6.72 2.72
CA GLY A 107 17.22 -6.89 3.47
C GLY A 107 17.77 -8.31 3.32
N ASN A 108 19.02 -8.52 3.73
CA ASN A 108 19.54 -9.86 3.90
C ASN A 108 18.67 -10.60 4.93
N PRO A 109 18.17 -11.82 4.62
CA PRO A 109 17.31 -12.55 5.54
C PRO A 109 18.05 -12.73 6.87
N PRO A 110 17.40 -12.48 8.02
CA PRO A 110 17.98 -12.89 9.28
C PRO A 110 18.23 -14.40 9.20
N VAL A 111 19.41 -14.82 9.63
CA VAL A 111 19.75 -16.24 9.69
C VAL A 111 18.71 -16.95 10.57
N SER A 112 17.91 -17.81 9.92
CA SER A 112 17.12 -18.94 10.45
C SER A 112 15.62 -18.78 10.80
N PHE A 113 14.96 -19.93 10.61
CA PHE A 113 13.64 -20.41 11.07
C PHE A 113 12.38 -19.68 10.60
N GLY A 114 12.07 -19.75 9.29
CA GLY A 114 10.70 -19.70 8.79
C GLY A 114 10.00 -18.34 8.77
N GLY A 115 10.71 -17.24 9.01
CA GLY A 115 10.21 -15.87 8.85
C GLY A 115 10.29 -15.34 7.41
N SER A 116 9.48 -14.32 7.10
CA SER A 116 9.55 -13.59 5.81
C SER A 116 10.70 -12.59 5.80
N ASN A 117 11.15 -12.17 4.60
CA ASN A 117 12.20 -11.16 4.46
C ASN A 117 11.72 -9.81 5.03
N ASN A 118 12.50 -9.23 5.95
CA ASN A 118 12.26 -7.87 6.42
C ASN A 118 12.71 -6.85 5.37
N ARG A 119 11.88 -5.83 5.14
CA ARG A 119 12.21 -4.61 4.38
C ARG A 119 12.30 -3.46 5.38
N GLU A 120 13.52 -3.05 5.76
CA GLU A 120 13.72 -2.00 6.77
C GLU A 120 14.24 -0.71 6.14
N ILE A 121 13.76 0.43 6.64
CA ILE A 121 14.11 1.76 6.12
C ILE A 121 15.62 2.05 6.22
N LYS A 122 16.32 1.42 7.17
CA LYS A 122 17.78 1.53 7.30
C LYS A 122 18.51 1.02 6.05
N ASP A 123 17.90 0.12 5.28
CA ASP A 123 18.43 -0.43 4.03
C ASP A 123 18.12 0.46 2.81
N LEU A 124 17.28 1.49 2.99
CA LEU A 124 17.03 2.52 1.98
C LEU A 124 18.10 3.62 2.02
N TYR A 125 18.55 4.02 3.22
CA TYR A 125 19.48 5.12 3.44
C TYR A 125 20.94 4.70 3.56
N ALA A 126 21.86 5.58 3.14
CA ALA A 126 23.29 5.41 3.42
C ALA A 126 23.56 5.24 4.93
N PRO A 127 24.51 4.37 5.34
CA PRO A 127 25.49 3.66 4.50
C PRO A 127 25.03 2.30 3.94
N ARG A 128 23.88 1.76 4.37
CA ARG A 128 23.43 0.43 3.91
C ARG A 128 22.71 0.49 2.57
N GLY A 129 21.89 1.52 2.39
CA GLY A 129 21.23 1.88 1.15
C GLY A 129 21.93 2.99 0.38
N LYS A 130 21.30 3.41 -0.72
CA LYS A 130 21.84 4.38 -1.68
C LYS A 130 21.03 5.68 -1.73
N LEU A 131 19.84 5.72 -1.12
CA LEU A 131 19.02 6.92 -1.12
C LEU A 131 19.65 7.98 -0.21
N GLN A 132 19.77 9.19 -0.74
CA GLN A 132 20.20 10.38 -0.02
C GLN A 132 19.13 11.44 -0.19
N LEU A 133 18.56 11.90 0.93
CA LEU A 133 17.65 13.04 0.95
C LEU A 133 18.45 14.33 1.01
N ARG A 134 18.03 15.32 0.23
CA ARG A 134 18.63 16.64 0.15
C ARG A 134 17.55 17.69 0.36
N LYS A 135 17.92 18.80 0.97
CA LYS A 135 17.00 19.94 1.19
C LYS A 135 16.45 20.53 -0.13
N THR A 136 17.10 20.28 -1.25
CA THR A 136 16.73 20.76 -2.60
C THR A 136 16.02 19.71 -3.44
N ASP A 137 15.65 18.58 -2.83
CA ASP A 137 14.89 17.55 -3.53
C ASP A 137 13.45 18.01 -3.80
N THR A 138 12.85 17.39 -4.81
CA THR A 138 11.44 17.46 -5.17
C THR A 138 10.92 16.04 -5.33
N VAL A 139 9.59 15.83 -5.29
CA VAL A 139 9.01 14.49 -5.47
C VAL A 139 9.49 13.82 -6.77
N PRO A 140 9.43 14.47 -7.96
CA PRO A 140 9.91 13.86 -9.20
C PRO A 140 11.40 13.50 -9.18
N ARG A 141 12.25 14.34 -8.57
CA ARG A 141 13.70 14.08 -8.46
C ARG A 141 13.99 12.92 -7.52
N LEU A 142 13.26 12.81 -6.41
CA LEU A 142 13.38 11.69 -5.47
C LEU A 142 12.93 10.39 -6.11
N GLN A 143 11.78 10.39 -6.78
CA GLN A 143 11.27 9.22 -7.49
C GLN A 143 12.27 8.73 -8.53
N SER A 144 12.77 9.62 -9.38
CA SER A 144 13.77 9.29 -10.41
C SER A 144 15.06 8.72 -9.80
N ARG A 145 15.57 9.32 -8.72
CA ARG A 145 16.77 8.83 -8.02
C ARG A 145 16.54 7.46 -7.38
N ALA A 146 15.41 7.27 -6.71
CA ALA A 146 15.06 5.99 -6.09
C ALA A 146 14.93 4.87 -7.14
N ALA A 147 14.22 5.14 -8.24
CA ALA A 147 14.10 4.22 -9.36
C ALA A 147 15.46 3.89 -10.00
N SER A 148 16.38 4.87 -10.12
CA SER A 148 17.75 4.62 -10.62
C SER A 148 18.59 3.67 -9.76
N HIS A 149 18.19 3.48 -8.50
CA HIS A 149 18.80 2.52 -7.57
C HIS A 149 18.03 1.21 -7.47
N GLY A 150 16.97 1.03 -8.27
CA GLY A 150 16.13 -0.17 -8.29
C GLY A 150 15.11 -0.23 -7.15
N TYR A 151 14.82 0.88 -6.47
CA TYR A 151 13.77 0.90 -5.44
C TYR A 151 12.38 0.99 -6.07
N GLU A 152 11.45 0.22 -5.51
CA GLU A 152 10.03 0.30 -5.88
C GLU A 152 9.45 1.63 -5.37
N THR A 153 8.70 2.31 -6.24
CA THR A 153 8.09 3.59 -5.91
C THR A 153 6.67 3.68 -6.42
N THR A 154 5.84 4.47 -5.75
CA THR A 154 4.52 4.87 -6.25
C THR A 154 4.21 6.31 -5.88
N THR A 155 3.60 7.05 -6.81
CA THR A 155 3.05 8.38 -6.55
C THR A 155 1.54 8.33 -6.25
N ASP A 156 0.88 7.21 -6.52
CA ASP A 156 -0.54 6.99 -6.23
C ASP A 156 -0.76 6.55 -4.78
N VAL A 157 -0.35 7.41 -3.84
CA VAL A 157 -0.54 7.17 -2.40
C VAL A 157 -2.02 7.23 -2.03
N ALA A 158 -2.77 8.14 -2.67
CA ALA A 158 -4.20 8.29 -2.45
C ALA A 158 -4.98 7.03 -2.84
N GLY A 159 -4.66 6.41 -3.98
CA GLY A 159 -5.26 5.14 -4.41
C GLY A 159 -4.98 4.01 -3.42
N ARG A 160 -3.75 3.89 -2.92
CA ARG A 160 -3.39 2.90 -1.89
C ARG A 160 -4.18 3.10 -0.60
N ILE A 161 -4.31 4.33 -0.13
CA ILE A 161 -5.10 4.65 1.09
C ILE A 161 -6.60 4.43 0.84
N ALA A 162 -7.10 4.70 -0.36
CA ALA A 162 -8.51 4.52 -0.69
C ALA A 162 -8.95 3.03 -0.63
N GLN A 163 -8.04 2.09 -0.85
CA GLN A 163 -8.30 0.66 -0.71
C GLN A 163 -8.50 0.22 0.75
N MET A 164 -7.93 0.96 1.71
CA MET A 164 -8.08 0.65 3.13
C MET A 164 -9.53 0.88 3.61
N LYS A 165 -9.92 0.16 4.67
CA LYS A 165 -11.18 0.39 5.39
C LYS A 165 -11.27 1.86 5.82
N SER A 166 -12.42 2.51 5.62
CA SER A 166 -12.55 3.97 5.81
C SER A 166 -12.13 4.48 7.19
N ARG A 167 -12.30 3.69 8.26
CA ARG A 167 -11.89 4.05 9.64
C ARG A 167 -10.40 3.92 9.91
N ASN A 168 -9.65 3.28 9.00
CA ASN A 168 -8.22 2.98 9.14
C ASN A 168 -7.37 3.84 8.18
N ARG A 169 -8.03 4.67 7.35
CA ARG A 169 -7.36 5.58 6.43
C ARG A 169 -6.69 6.72 7.18
N TYR A 170 -5.40 6.95 6.91
CA TYR A 170 -4.65 8.11 7.40
C TYR A 170 -4.60 9.22 6.36
N ASN A 171 -4.44 10.46 6.81
CA ASN A 171 -4.21 11.60 5.91
C ASN A 171 -2.69 11.80 5.73
N PRO A 172 -2.13 11.58 4.52
CA PRO A 172 -0.69 11.74 4.29
C PRO A 172 -0.24 13.19 4.51
N PHE A 173 -1.13 14.17 4.35
CA PHE A 173 -0.84 15.60 4.50
C PHE A 173 -0.87 16.11 5.94
N CYS A 174 -1.14 15.27 6.95
CA CYS A 174 -1.23 15.70 8.35
C CYS A 174 -0.02 16.56 8.76
N GLY A 175 1.19 16.13 8.41
CA GLY A 175 2.41 16.85 8.77
C GLY A 175 2.52 18.25 8.14
N CYS A 176 1.83 18.52 7.01
CA CYS A 176 1.88 19.82 6.37
C CYS A 176 1.27 20.91 7.26
N ALA A 177 0.21 20.62 8.01
CA ALA A 177 -0.34 21.59 8.96
C ALA A 177 0.62 21.91 10.13
N LEU A 178 1.52 20.98 10.47
CA LEU A 178 2.50 21.16 11.57
C LEU A 178 3.70 21.99 11.13
N PHE A 179 4.26 21.70 9.94
CA PHE A 179 5.53 22.27 9.49
C PHE A 179 5.37 23.40 8.46
N HIS A 180 4.24 23.43 7.75
CA HIS A 180 3.96 24.36 6.64
C HIS A 180 2.48 24.81 6.67
N PRO A 181 2.02 25.50 7.73
CA PRO A 181 0.60 25.75 8.00
C PRO A 181 -0.14 26.55 6.92
N ASP A 182 0.58 27.35 6.13
CA ASP A 182 0.01 28.19 5.06
C ASP A 182 0.07 27.53 3.67
N SER A 183 0.47 26.26 3.61
CA SER A 183 0.66 25.54 2.34
C SER A 183 -0.62 24.89 1.81
N ALA A 184 -0.65 24.58 0.51
CA ALA A 184 -1.74 23.81 -0.10
C ALA A 184 -1.93 22.44 0.59
N GLY A 185 -0.84 21.79 1.01
CA GLY A 185 -0.86 20.55 1.78
C GLY A 185 -1.52 20.72 3.15
N ALA A 186 -1.34 21.86 3.83
CA ALA A 186 -2.02 22.12 5.09
C ALA A 186 -3.54 22.25 4.91
N GLU A 187 -4.02 22.80 3.79
CA GLU A 187 -5.46 22.79 3.46
C GLU A 187 -5.96 21.36 3.22
N ARG A 188 -5.18 20.50 2.55
CA ARG A 188 -5.50 19.07 2.42
C ARG A 188 -5.53 18.37 3.78
N ALA A 189 -4.71 18.78 4.73
CA ALA A 189 -4.67 18.21 6.09
C ALA A 189 -6.00 18.42 6.86
N LYS A 190 -6.74 19.49 6.56
CA LYS A 190 -8.05 19.80 7.18
C LYS A 190 -9.19 18.90 6.67
N THR A 191 -8.95 18.19 5.58
CA THR A 191 -9.85 17.16 5.06
C THR A 191 -9.45 15.79 5.61
N ASN A 192 -10.39 14.87 5.73
CA ASN A 192 -10.11 13.49 6.08
C ASN A 192 -9.29 12.82 4.96
N ALA A 193 -8.82 11.60 5.20
CA ALA A 193 -7.99 10.84 4.25
C ALA A 193 -8.59 10.66 2.83
N THR A 194 -9.88 10.93 2.65
CA THR A 194 -10.59 10.87 1.36
C THR A 194 -10.86 12.23 0.73
N GLY A 195 -10.35 13.31 1.30
CA GLY A 195 -10.62 14.68 0.84
C GLY A 195 -11.99 15.24 1.24
N ARG A 196 -12.74 14.58 2.14
CA ARG A 196 -13.98 15.14 2.71
C ARG A 196 -13.65 15.99 3.95
N PRO A 197 -14.39 17.06 4.27
CA PRO A 197 -14.13 17.85 5.48
C PRO A 197 -14.12 16.97 6.73
N VAL A 198 -13.14 17.15 7.62
CA VAL A 198 -13.19 16.55 8.96
C VAL A 198 -14.35 17.20 9.70
N LYS A 199 -15.40 16.44 10.05
CA LYS A 199 -16.43 16.95 10.95
C LYS A 199 -15.76 17.24 12.30
N LYS A 200 -15.71 18.52 12.68
CA LYS A 200 -15.38 18.89 14.06
C LYS A 200 -16.51 18.32 14.94
N GLY A 201 -16.15 17.38 15.80
CA GLY A 201 -17.00 16.92 16.89
C GLY A 201 -17.09 17.97 17.99
#